data_AF-A0A958M6W2-F1
#
_entry.id   AF-A0A958M6W2-F1
#
_cell.length_a   1.000
_cell.length_b   1.000
_cell.length_c   1.000
_cell.angle_alpha   90.00
_cell.angle_beta   90.00
_cell.angle_gamma   90.00
#
_symmetry.space_group_name_H-M   'P 1'
#
loop_
_entity.id
_entity.type
_entity.pdbx_description
1 polymer ?
#
loop_
_entity_poly.entity_id
_entity_poly.type
_entity_poly.pdbx_seq_one_letter_code
_entity_poly.pdbx_strand_id
1 'polypeptide(L)'
;MKINYNLVVLLLLASVTTAVAQYSYTVDKIASGDVPEAVSNAFENGFPGAKTVRWEKHTGKGKNNRYVKYVVVFDKDGIRSRARYKTDGKGISATTYYWFKKGVAKLPQPVKDYAADKHPDFELNSGEKVISLKSSASVYRIRLRKGASKLVVYVNASGEMINKNNLPSELTEDEDEN
;
A
#
# COMPACT_ATOMS: atom_id res chain seq x y z
N MET A 1 -36.12 6.31 69.75
CA MET A 1 -36.06 7.41 68.76
C MET A 1 -34.61 7.89 68.73
N LYS A 2 -33.81 7.87 67.66
CA LYS A 2 -34.07 7.85 66.22
C LYS A 2 -33.04 6.97 65.47
N ILE A 3 -33.46 6.60 64.26
CA ILE A 3 -33.00 5.56 63.33
C ILE A 3 -31.63 5.90 62.69
N ASN A 4 -30.77 4.87 62.56
CA ASN A 4 -29.52 4.93 61.80
C ASN A 4 -29.81 4.74 60.30
N TYR A 5 -29.35 5.66 59.45
CA TYR A 5 -29.39 5.47 58.00
C TYR A 5 -28.01 5.03 57.51
N ASN A 6 -27.81 3.73 57.39
CA ASN A 6 -26.75 3.13 56.59
C ASN A 6 -27.10 3.37 55.11
N LEU A 7 -26.41 4.31 54.47
CA LEU A 7 -26.54 4.55 53.04
C LEU A 7 -25.71 3.49 52.29
N VAL A 8 -26.35 2.41 51.87
CA VAL A 8 -25.74 1.44 50.94
C VAL A 8 -25.94 1.97 49.52
N VAL A 9 -24.91 2.61 48.96
CA VAL A 9 -24.88 2.96 47.54
C VAL A 9 -24.32 1.76 46.77
N LEU A 10 -25.22 0.99 46.15
CA LEU A 10 -24.86 -0.12 45.28
C LEU A 10 -24.60 0.42 43.86
N LEU A 11 -23.33 0.65 43.51
CA LEU A 11 -22.90 1.07 42.18
C LEU A 11 -22.84 -0.16 41.25
N LEU A 12 -23.83 -0.30 40.37
CA LEU A 12 -23.83 -1.27 39.26
C LEU A 12 -22.85 -0.79 38.18
N LEU A 13 -21.64 -1.35 38.19
CA LEU A 13 -20.68 -1.21 37.09
C LEU A 13 -21.12 -2.11 35.92
N ALA A 14 -21.88 -1.55 34.98
CA ALA A 14 -22.11 -2.18 33.70
C ALA A 14 -20.81 -2.14 32.87
N SER A 15 -20.12 -3.28 32.77
CA SER A 15 -18.96 -3.43 31.89
C SER A 15 -19.41 -3.44 30.43
N VAL A 16 -19.31 -2.29 29.76
CA VAL A 16 -19.47 -2.18 28.31
C VAL A 16 -18.27 -2.88 27.67
N THR A 17 -18.45 -4.11 27.19
CA THR A 17 -17.45 -4.79 26.36
C THR A 17 -17.54 -4.24 24.95
N THR A 18 -16.68 -3.28 24.61
CA THR A 18 -16.50 -2.88 23.21
C THR A 18 -15.87 -4.05 22.46
N ALA A 19 -16.65 -4.70 21.58
CA ALA A 19 -16.12 -5.68 20.63
C ALA A 19 -15.08 -4.99 19.74
N VAL A 20 -13.81 -5.27 19.97
CA VAL A 20 -12.72 -4.80 19.12
C VAL A 20 -12.90 -5.50 17.77
N ALA A 21 -13.09 -4.73 16.70
CA ALA A 21 -13.15 -5.29 15.37
C ALA A 21 -11.82 -6.01 15.06
N GLN A 22 -11.87 -7.32 14.84
CA GLN A 22 -10.69 -8.12 14.55
C GLN A 22 -10.30 -7.89 13.09
N TYR A 23 -9.29 -7.05 12.89
CA TYR A 23 -8.60 -6.90 11.61
C TYR A 23 -7.59 -8.04 11.47
N SER A 24 -7.57 -8.68 10.31
CA SER A 24 -6.56 -9.70 9.99
C SER A 24 -6.10 -9.53 8.55
N TYR A 25 -4.80 -9.64 8.34
CA TYR A 25 -4.19 -9.60 7.02
C TYR A 25 -3.16 -10.72 6.92
N THR A 26 -3.23 -11.51 5.85
CA THR A 26 -2.28 -12.58 5.56
C THR A 26 -1.73 -12.43 4.14
N VAL A 27 -0.45 -12.75 4.01
CA VAL A 27 0.28 -12.78 2.74
C VAL A 27 0.86 -14.17 2.57
N ASP A 28 0.28 -14.94 1.67
CA ASP A 28 0.73 -16.29 1.36
C ASP A 28 1.47 -16.28 0.03
N LYS A 29 2.70 -16.79 0.00
CA LYS A 29 3.37 -17.11 -1.27
C LYS A 29 2.69 -18.34 -1.85
N ILE A 30 2.27 -18.28 -3.11
CA ILE A 30 1.53 -19.35 -3.78
C ILE A 30 2.26 -19.82 -5.05
N ALA A 31 2.00 -21.06 -5.46
CA ALA A 31 2.51 -21.56 -6.73
C ALA A 31 1.76 -20.91 -7.90
N SER A 32 2.38 -20.84 -9.08
CA SER A 32 1.75 -20.24 -10.27
C SER A 32 0.45 -20.96 -10.67
N GLY A 33 0.33 -22.27 -10.42
CA GLY A 33 -0.89 -23.04 -10.69
C GLY A 33 -2.08 -22.71 -9.78
N ASP A 34 -1.84 -22.02 -8.66
CA ASP A 34 -2.89 -21.61 -7.70
C ASP A 34 -3.44 -20.20 -8.01
N VAL A 35 -2.91 -19.55 -9.04
CA VAL A 35 -3.34 -18.22 -9.50
C VAL A 35 -4.52 -18.41 -10.45
N PRO A 36 -5.66 -17.70 -10.25
CA PRO A 36 -6.77 -17.75 -11.18
C PRO A 36 -6.34 -17.37 -12.59
N GLU A 37 -6.81 -18.12 -13.58
CA GLU A 37 -6.43 -17.92 -14.99
C GLU A 37 -6.71 -16.48 -15.47
N ALA A 38 -7.83 -15.89 -15.04
CA ALA A 38 -8.15 -14.49 -15.34
C ALA A 38 -7.06 -13.51 -14.85
N VAL A 39 -6.41 -13.81 -13.72
CA VAL A 39 -5.33 -13.00 -13.14
C VAL A 39 -4.03 -13.19 -13.89
N SER A 40 -3.63 -14.44 -14.19
CA SER A 40 -2.41 -14.69 -14.95
C SER A 40 -2.50 -14.08 -16.35
N ASN A 41 -3.63 -14.25 -17.04
CA ASN A 41 -3.87 -13.70 -18.37
C ASN A 41 -3.88 -12.16 -18.34
N ALA A 42 -4.49 -11.55 -17.31
CA ALA A 42 -4.46 -10.09 -17.15
C ALA A 42 -3.03 -9.57 -16.96
N PHE A 43 -2.21 -10.28 -16.19
CA PHE A 43 -0.80 -9.92 -16.00
C PHE A 43 0.02 -10.05 -17.28
N GLU A 44 -0.07 -11.18 -17.97
CA GLU A 44 0.71 -11.43 -19.19
C GLU A 44 0.38 -10.42 -20.29
N ASN A 45 -0.90 -10.06 -20.45
CA ASN A 45 -1.34 -9.04 -21.40
C ASN A 45 -0.95 -7.61 -20.97
N GLY A 46 -1.01 -7.31 -19.68
CA GLY A 46 -0.68 -5.98 -19.15
C GLY A 46 0.82 -5.70 -19.11
N PHE A 47 1.64 -6.75 -18.99
CA PHE A 47 3.09 -6.67 -18.82
C PHE A 47 3.83 -7.64 -19.75
N PRO A 48 3.70 -7.50 -21.08
CA PRO A 48 4.37 -8.39 -22.02
C PRO A 48 5.88 -8.36 -21.82
N GLY A 49 6.49 -9.56 -21.85
CA GLY A 49 7.91 -9.77 -21.64
C GLY A 49 8.40 -9.61 -20.18
N ALA A 50 7.49 -9.38 -19.22
CA ALA A 50 7.87 -9.37 -17.81
C ALA A 50 8.19 -10.79 -17.32
N LYS A 51 9.23 -10.91 -16.50
CA LYS A 51 9.58 -12.16 -15.83
C LYS A 51 8.93 -12.20 -14.45
N THR A 52 7.96 -13.09 -14.27
CA THR A 52 7.39 -13.41 -12.97
C THR A 52 8.50 -13.87 -12.02
N VAL A 53 8.57 -13.26 -10.83
CA VAL A 53 9.48 -13.69 -9.76
C VAL A 53 8.75 -14.53 -8.73
N ARG A 54 7.54 -14.14 -8.33
CA ARG A 54 6.69 -14.88 -7.41
C ARG A 54 5.26 -14.33 -7.40
N TRP A 55 4.33 -15.19 -7.02
CA TRP A 55 2.94 -14.83 -6.73
C TRP A 55 2.68 -14.81 -5.24
N GLU A 56 1.80 -13.92 -4.82
CA GLU A 56 1.25 -13.85 -3.48
C GLU A 56 -0.27 -13.78 -3.53
N LYS A 57 -0.91 -14.38 -2.53
CA LYS A 57 -2.32 -14.19 -2.22
C LYS A 57 -2.41 -13.36 -0.95
N HIS A 58 -3.02 -12.19 -1.07
CA HIS A 58 -3.26 -11.28 0.04
C HIS A 58 -4.71 -11.43 0.47
N THR A 59 -4.93 -11.86 1.72
CA THR A 59 -6.28 -11.99 2.28
C THR A 59 -6.42 -11.03 3.44
N GLY A 60 -7.40 -10.14 3.37
CA GLY A 60 -7.70 -9.19 4.44
C GLY A 60 -9.13 -9.28 4.92
N LYS A 61 -9.33 -8.99 6.21
CA LYS A 61 -10.65 -8.83 6.83
C LYS A 61 -10.68 -7.49 7.55
N GLY A 62 -11.55 -6.61 7.09
CA GLY A 62 -11.92 -5.38 7.78
C GLY A 62 -13.22 -5.54 8.56
N LYS A 63 -13.69 -4.43 9.18
CA LYS A 63 -14.87 -4.40 10.06
C LYS A 63 -16.10 -5.11 9.48
N ASN A 64 -16.35 -4.98 8.17
CA ASN A 64 -17.50 -5.57 7.48
C ASN A 64 -17.18 -6.20 6.11
N ASN A 65 -15.90 -6.40 5.76
CA ASN A 65 -15.55 -6.90 4.43
C ASN A 65 -14.35 -7.82 4.46
N ARG A 66 -14.37 -8.86 3.63
CA ARG A 66 -13.22 -9.70 3.33
C ARG A 66 -12.79 -9.43 1.90
N TYR A 67 -11.49 -9.31 1.67
CA TYR A 67 -10.94 -9.18 0.33
C TYR A 67 -9.86 -10.21 0.09
N VAL A 68 -9.77 -10.62 -1.17
CA VAL A 68 -8.66 -11.42 -1.69
C VAL A 68 -8.09 -10.64 -2.87
N LYS A 69 -6.79 -10.38 -2.83
CA LYS A 69 -6.02 -9.78 -3.94
C LYS A 69 -4.92 -10.76 -4.32
N TYR A 70 -4.62 -10.86 -5.61
CA TYR A 70 -3.46 -11.58 -6.11
C TYR A 70 -2.39 -10.56 -6.48
N VAL A 71 -1.17 -10.79 -6.01
CA VAL A 71 -0.03 -9.90 -6.24
C VAL A 71 1.06 -10.67 -6.95
N VAL A 72 1.43 -10.21 -8.14
CA VAL A 72 2.62 -10.68 -8.83
C VAL A 72 3.76 -9.73 -8.55
N VAL A 73 4.88 -10.27 -8.08
CA VAL A 73 6.15 -9.57 -8.06
C VAL A 73 6.92 -10.03 -9.30
N PHE A 74 7.35 -9.09 -10.12
CA PHE A 74 7.98 -9.38 -11.41
C PHE A 74 9.16 -8.46 -11.67
N ASP A 75 10.01 -8.88 -12.60
CA ASP A 75 11.06 -8.06 -13.17
C ASP A 75 10.66 -7.66 -14.59
N LYS A 76 10.80 -6.38 -14.91
CA LYS A 76 10.69 -5.88 -16.29
C LYS A 76 11.84 -4.94 -16.52
N ASP A 77 12.67 -5.25 -17.52
CA ASP A 77 13.85 -4.48 -17.91
C ASP A 77 14.85 -4.26 -16.75
N GLY A 78 15.02 -5.27 -15.88
CA GLY A 78 15.89 -5.21 -14.70
C GLY A 78 15.32 -4.41 -13.54
N ILE A 79 14.05 -3.97 -13.64
CA ILE A 79 13.37 -3.19 -12.61
C ILE A 79 12.33 -4.05 -11.94
N ARG A 80 12.53 -4.28 -10.64
CA ARG A 80 11.55 -4.96 -9.79
C ARG A 80 10.27 -4.12 -9.72
N SER A 81 9.16 -4.77 -10.00
CA SER A 81 7.83 -4.21 -9.92
C SER A 81 6.88 -5.19 -9.25
N ARG A 82 5.67 -4.73 -8.94
CA ARG A 82 4.55 -5.58 -8.59
C ARG A 82 3.28 -5.11 -9.26
N ALA A 83 2.34 -6.01 -9.48
CA ALA A 83 0.99 -5.68 -9.92
C ALA A 83 -0.02 -6.43 -9.04
N ARG A 84 -1.14 -5.76 -8.77
CA ARG A 84 -2.22 -6.26 -7.91
C ARG A 84 -3.50 -6.44 -8.73
N TYR A 85 -4.15 -7.56 -8.51
CA TYR A 85 -5.38 -7.93 -9.21
C TYR A 85 -6.44 -8.41 -8.22
N LYS A 86 -7.70 -8.20 -8.59
CA LYS A 86 -8.83 -8.89 -7.97
C LYS A 86 -8.87 -10.34 -8.44
N THR A 87 -9.68 -11.17 -7.78
CA THR A 87 -9.88 -12.59 -8.13
C THR A 87 -10.40 -12.81 -9.56
N ASP A 88 -11.06 -11.80 -10.14
CA ASP A 88 -11.63 -11.83 -11.49
C ASP A 88 -10.66 -11.30 -12.57
N GLY A 89 -9.38 -11.08 -12.23
CA GLY A 89 -8.38 -10.54 -13.15
C GLY A 89 -8.42 -9.03 -13.34
N LYS A 90 -9.37 -8.31 -12.74
CA LYS A 90 -9.37 -6.83 -12.83
C LYS A 90 -8.17 -6.25 -12.10
N GLY A 91 -7.34 -5.50 -12.85
CA GLY A 91 -6.19 -4.79 -12.31
C GLY A 91 -6.59 -3.72 -11.30
N ILE A 92 -5.82 -3.63 -10.22
CA ILE A 92 -5.95 -2.60 -9.18
C ILE A 92 -4.85 -1.56 -9.41
N SER A 93 -3.60 -1.96 -9.22
CA SER A 93 -2.45 -1.08 -9.41
C SER A 93 -1.19 -1.85 -9.75
N ALA A 94 -0.24 -1.15 -10.35
CA ALA A 94 1.14 -1.59 -10.49
C ALA A 94 2.08 -0.61 -9.81
N THR A 95 3.11 -1.14 -9.17
CA THR A 95 4.15 -0.35 -8.50
C THR A 95 5.50 -0.71 -9.08
N THR A 96 6.19 0.27 -9.63
CA THR A 96 7.60 0.16 -10.03
C THR A 96 8.46 0.80 -8.96
N TYR A 97 9.48 0.09 -8.50
CA TYR A 97 10.32 0.53 -7.40
C TYR A 97 11.65 1.12 -7.88
N TYR A 98 12.04 2.25 -7.30
CA TYR A 98 13.28 2.97 -7.56
C TYR A 98 14.13 3.02 -6.28
N TRP A 99 15.29 2.36 -6.29
CA TRP A 99 16.23 2.34 -5.17
C TRP A 99 17.54 3.03 -5.53
N PHE A 100 17.75 4.23 -4.99
CA PHE A 100 18.92 5.06 -5.29
C PHE A 100 20.23 4.41 -4.85
N LYS A 101 20.26 3.74 -3.69
CA LYS A 101 21.46 3.06 -3.17
C LYS A 101 21.87 1.81 -3.96
N LYS A 102 21.03 1.33 -4.88
CA LYS A 102 21.30 0.11 -5.68
C LYS A 102 21.59 0.41 -7.16
N GLY A 103 21.60 1.69 -7.57
CA GLY A 103 21.77 2.07 -8.98
C GLY A 103 20.62 1.62 -9.91
N VAL A 104 19.51 1.13 -9.35
CA VAL A 104 18.37 0.58 -10.11
C VAL A 104 17.37 1.68 -10.42
N ALA A 105 17.33 2.09 -11.68
CA ALA A 105 16.40 3.04 -12.30
C ALA A 105 16.34 4.45 -11.66
N LYS A 106 16.15 5.48 -12.49
CA LYS A 106 16.11 6.87 -12.04
C LYS A 106 14.66 7.35 -12.00
N LEU A 107 14.25 7.93 -10.87
CA LEU A 107 13.05 8.78 -10.85
C LEU A 107 13.19 9.91 -11.88
N PRO A 108 12.07 10.41 -12.44
CA PRO A 108 12.09 11.59 -13.30
C PRO A 108 12.81 12.76 -12.61
N GLN A 109 13.50 13.59 -13.41
CA GLN A 109 14.25 14.73 -12.87
C GLN A 109 13.37 15.68 -12.04
N PRO A 110 12.15 16.08 -12.48
CA PRO A 110 11.31 16.98 -11.68
C PRO A 110 10.92 16.43 -10.30
N VAL A 111 10.79 15.11 -10.17
CA VAL A 111 10.50 14.44 -8.89
C VAL A 111 11.71 14.50 -7.95
N LYS A 112 12.93 14.41 -8.49
CA LYS A 112 14.17 14.56 -7.70
C LYS A 112 14.39 16.01 -7.30
N ASP A 113 14.13 16.95 -8.22
CA ASP A 113 14.27 18.38 -7.97
C ASP A 113 13.32 18.82 -6.86
N TYR A 114 12.05 18.37 -6.90
CA TYR A 114 11.10 18.60 -5.80
C TYR A 114 11.69 18.19 -4.44
N ALA A 115 12.32 17.01 -4.34
CA ALA A 115 12.90 16.54 -3.09
C ALA A 115 14.06 17.43 -2.62
N ALA A 116 14.95 17.83 -3.53
CA ALA A 116 16.08 18.69 -3.23
C ALA A 116 15.64 20.10 -2.82
N ASP A 117 14.67 20.68 -3.54
CA ASP A 117 14.23 22.06 -3.34
C ASP A 117 13.35 22.23 -2.12
N LYS A 118 12.41 21.30 -1.89
CA LYS A 118 11.43 21.40 -0.79
C LYS A 118 11.93 20.76 0.50
N HIS A 119 12.89 19.85 0.42
CA HIS A 119 13.39 19.10 1.56
C HIS A 119 14.93 18.93 1.52
N PRO A 120 15.70 20.03 1.45
CA PRO A 120 17.17 20.00 1.26
C PRO A 120 17.92 19.25 2.39
N ASP A 121 17.32 19.20 3.58
CA ASP A 121 17.86 18.50 4.74
C ASP A 121 17.62 16.98 4.75
N PHE A 122 16.87 16.46 3.77
CA PHE A 122 16.52 15.05 3.67
C PHE A 122 17.20 14.38 2.49
N GLU A 123 17.69 13.16 2.71
CA GLU A 123 18.17 12.27 1.64
C GLU A 123 16.96 11.63 0.93
N LEU A 124 16.94 11.69 -0.40
CA LEU A 124 16.04 10.91 -1.22
C LEU A 124 16.44 9.42 -1.20
N ASN A 125 15.83 8.64 -0.32
CA ASN A 125 16.21 7.25 -0.06
C ASN A 125 15.63 6.26 -1.07
N SER A 126 14.36 6.41 -1.45
CA SER A 126 13.72 5.58 -2.48
C SER A 126 12.51 6.27 -3.09
N GLY A 127 12.05 5.77 -4.23
CA GLY A 127 10.81 6.19 -4.84
C GLY A 127 10.04 5.04 -5.43
N GLU A 128 8.77 5.26 -5.70
CA GLU A 128 7.90 4.31 -6.38
C GLU A 128 7.02 5.07 -7.36
N LYS A 129 6.81 4.51 -8.55
CA LYS A 129 5.73 4.93 -9.43
C LYS A 129 4.57 3.97 -9.20
N VAL A 130 3.44 4.49 -8.74
CA VAL A 130 2.20 3.72 -8.61
C VAL A 130 1.28 4.12 -9.75
N ILE A 131 0.75 3.15 -10.48
CA ILE A 131 -0.17 3.35 -11.61
C ILE A 131 -1.45 2.59 -11.31
N SER A 132 -2.60 3.22 -11.54
CA SER A 132 -3.91 2.56 -11.52
C SER A 132 -4.03 1.73 -12.79
N LEU A 133 -4.28 0.44 -12.65
CA LEU A 133 -4.55 -0.43 -13.81
C LEU A 133 -5.98 -0.26 -14.33
N LYS A 134 -6.81 0.51 -13.63
CA LYS A 134 -8.18 0.85 -14.02
C LYS A 134 -8.25 2.12 -14.87
N SER A 135 -7.52 3.17 -14.48
CA SER A 135 -7.62 4.51 -15.08
C SER A 135 -6.33 5.00 -15.73
N SER A 136 -5.22 4.26 -15.58
CA SER A 136 -3.87 4.69 -15.98
C SER A 136 -3.36 5.95 -15.26
N ALA A 137 -4.11 6.51 -14.30
CA ALA A 137 -3.63 7.56 -13.42
C ALA A 137 -2.39 7.09 -12.66
N SER A 138 -1.44 7.98 -12.39
CA SER A 138 -0.20 7.61 -11.72
C SER A 138 0.30 8.69 -10.76
N VAL A 139 1.06 8.25 -9.77
CA VAL A 139 1.70 9.09 -8.77
C VAL A 139 3.09 8.55 -8.46
N TYR A 140 4.00 9.44 -8.13
CA TYR A 140 5.29 9.10 -7.55
C TYR A 140 5.21 9.22 -6.03
N ARG A 141 5.48 8.12 -5.32
CA ARG A 141 5.62 8.08 -3.87
C ARG A 141 7.10 8.08 -3.52
N ILE A 142 7.63 9.19 -3.04
CA ILE A 142 9.03 9.31 -2.65
C ILE A 142 9.19 9.19 -1.14
N ARG A 143 10.26 8.50 -0.71
CA ARG A 143 10.62 8.33 0.69
C ARG A 143 11.91 9.10 0.97
N LEU A 144 11.78 10.08 1.83
CA LEU A 144 12.85 10.97 2.26
C LEU A 144 13.28 10.58 3.68
N ARG A 145 14.58 10.68 3.99
CA ARG A 145 15.12 10.37 5.32
C ARG A 145 16.05 11.45 5.84
N LYS A 146 15.96 11.75 7.14
CA LYS A 146 16.90 12.59 7.90
C LYS A 146 17.19 11.87 9.22
N GLY A 147 18.32 11.16 9.30
CA GLY A 147 18.58 10.24 10.41
C GLY A 147 17.50 9.16 10.53
N ALA A 148 16.84 9.08 11.70
CA ALA A 148 15.73 8.16 11.95
C ALA A 148 14.38 8.67 11.39
N SER A 149 14.26 9.97 11.08
CA SER A 149 13.03 10.55 10.56
C SER A 149 12.76 10.09 9.13
N LYS A 150 11.52 9.67 8.86
CA LYS A 150 11.03 9.28 7.54
C LYS A 150 9.88 10.20 7.13
N LEU A 151 9.99 10.78 5.95
CA LEU A 151 8.93 11.54 5.29
C LEU A 151 8.53 10.83 4.00
N VAL A 152 7.22 10.72 3.74
CA VAL A 152 6.68 10.18 2.49
C VAL A 152 5.89 11.27 1.81
N VAL A 153 6.25 11.56 0.55
CA VAL A 153 5.57 12.59 -0.26
C VAL A 153 5.04 11.96 -1.53
N TYR A 154 3.91 12.46 -1.99
CA TYR A 154 3.27 12.08 -3.23
C TYR A 154 3.39 13.25 -4.21
N VAL A 155 3.92 13.01 -5.40
CA VAL A 155 4.08 14.01 -6.45
C VAL A 155 3.66 13.45 -7.81
N ASN A 156 3.23 14.31 -8.72
CA ASN A 156 3.00 13.92 -10.11
C ASN A 156 4.32 13.89 -10.91
N ALA A 157 4.24 13.64 -12.22
CA ALA A 157 5.42 13.56 -13.08
C ALA A 157 6.16 14.90 -13.28
N SER A 158 5.48 16.04 -13.10
CA SER A 158 6.08 17.38 -13.11
C SER A 158 6.69 17.79 -11.76
N GLY A 159 6.61 16.93 -10.74
CA GLY A 159 7.14 17.22 -9.40
C GLY A 159 6.21 18.06 -8.53
N GLU A 160 4.95 18.25 -8.92
CA GLU A 160 3.96 18.96 -8.10
C GLU A 160 3.41 18.02 -7.02
N MET A 161 3.31 18.52 -5.78
CA MET A 161 2.78 17.76 -4.66
C MET A 161 1.30 17.44 -4.85
N ILE A 162 0.93 16.19 -4.58
CA ILE A 162 -0.46 15.74 -4.48
C ILE A 162 -0.77 15.41 -3.02
N ASN A 163 -1.88 15.93 -2.51
CA ASN A 163 -2.38 15.52 -1.21
C ASN A 163 -2.82 14.05 -1.27
N LYS A 164 -2.32 13.21 -0.36
CA LYS A 164 -2.66 11.77 -0.26
C LYS A 164 -4.18 11.55 -0.22
N ASN A 165 -4.92 12.41 0.46
CA ASN A 165 -6.38 12.27 0.62
C ASN A 165 -7.16 12.51 -0.69
N ASN A 166 -6.52 13.10 -1.69
CA ASN A 166 -7.11 13.33 -3.01
C ASN A 166 -6.74 12.20 -4.00
N LEU A 167 -5.90 11.25 -3.60
CA LEU A 167 -5.53 10.13 -4.46
C LEU A 167 -6.64 9.07 -4.46
N PRO A 168 -6.94 8.46 -5.62
CA PRO A 168 -7.70 7.22 -5.68
C PRO A 168 -7.07 6.16 -4.77
N SER A 169 -7.91 5.36 -4.10
CA SER A 169 -7.44 4.39 -3.12
C SER A 169 -6.50 3.35 -3.72
N GLU A 170 -6.61 3.03 -5.02
CA GLU A 170 -5.69 2.10 -5.67
C GLU A 170 -4.24 2.63 -5.83
N LEU A 171 -4.05 3.96 -5.74
CA LEU A 171 -2.75 4.62 -5.82
C LEU A 171 -2.08 4.76 -4.44
N THR A 172 -2.82 4.49 -3.37
CA THR A 172 -2.30 4.42 -2.01
C THR A 172 -2.23 2.96 -1.59
N GLU A 173 -1.15 2.56 -0.91
CA GLU A 173 -1.21 1.28 -0.18
C GLU A 173 -2.10 1.48 1.05
N ASP A 174 -2.96 0.51 1.33
CA ASP A 174 -3.72 0.46 2.56
C ASP A 174 -2.71 0.40 3.73
N GLU A 175 -2.84 1.30 4.72
CA GLU A 175 -1.92 1.36 5.87
C GLU A 175 -1.97 0.07 6.71
N ASP A 176 -3.06 -0.68 6.59
CA ASP A 176 -3.31 -1.99 7.24
C ASP A 176 -2.50 -3.16 6.61
N GLU A 177 -1.81 -2.94 5.48
CA GLU A 177 -0.94 -3.95 4.84
C GLU A 177 0.51 -3.94 5.39
N ASN A 178 0.84 -3.08 6.37
CA ASN A 178 2.19 -2.95 6.98
C ASN A 178 2.24 -3.29 8.48
#